data_AF-A0A7K9AE05-F1
#
_entry.id   AF-A0A7K9AE05-F1
#
_cell.length_a   1.000
_cell.length_b   1.000
_cell.length_c   1.000
_cell.angle_alpha   90.00
_cell.angle_beta   90.00
_cell.angle_gamma   90.00
#
_symmetry.space_group_name_H-M   'P 1'
#
loop_
_entity.id
_entity.type
_entity.pdbx_description
1 polymer ?
#
loop_
_entity_poly.entity_id
_entity_poly.type
_entity_poly.pdbx_seq_one_letter_code
_entity_poly.pdbx_strand_id
1 'polypeptide(L)'
;LQRMLSIAVEVDRSPTCSSRKIADEMFPFMLNIPLRSQREVLLNTMESHLLRCRLLELLFQHSCDVPSNSPMCLDKILYFLSHCSVLLHFKDETATWQRWDEMLQYLSLLLMSYRNVILAFPLAEHLWSSLSDRMDLIVQKAKPRHQESDNISPLDIQLKMEDFTGRMQEVLGQPFPPPIQEKLFMLQ
;
A
#
# COMPACT_ATOMS: atom_id res chain seq x y z
N LEU A 1 -5.49 -34.24 -8.20
CA LEU A 1 -6.31 -33.16 -8.79
C LEU A 1 -5.86 -31.75 -8.39
N GLN A 2 -5.72 -31.41 -7.10
CA GLN A 2 -5.30 -30.05 -6.67
C GLN A 2 -3.95 -29.58 -7.26
N ARG A 3 -2.91 -30.43 -7.26
CA ARG A 3 -1.63 -30.12 -7.93
C ARG A 3 -1.76 -29.95 -9.44
N MET A 4 -2.66 -30.71 -10.08
CA MET A 4 -2.92 -30.56 -11.52
C MET A 4 -3.73 -29.30 -11.83
N LEU A 5 -4.53 -28.79 -10.90
CA LEU A 5 -5.24 -27.52 -11.06
C LEU A 5 -4.30 -26.32 -10.87
N SER A 6 -3.37 -26.37 -9.91
CA SER A 6 -2.30 -25.37 -9.80
C SER A 6 -1.41 -25.35 -11.04
N ILE A 7 -1.08 -26.53 -11.60
CA ILE A 7 -0.31 -26.62 -12.84
C ILE A 7 -1.15 -26.24 -14.07
N ALA A 8 -2.45 -26.56 -14.12
CA ALA A 8 -3.31 -26.13 -15.22
C ALA A 8 -3.50 -24.61 -15.27
N VAL A 9 -3.44 -23.93 -14.12
CA VAL A 9 -3.30 -22.46 -14.05
C VAL A 9 -1.90 -22.00 -14.51
N GLU A 10 -0.84 -22.79 -14.29
CA GLU A 10 0.52 -22.52 -14.83
C GLU A 10 0.66 -22.80 -16.34
N VAL A 11 -0.17 -23.66 -16.94
CA VAL A 11 -0.14 -23.98 -18.39
C VAL A 11 -0.96 -23.01 -19.23
N ASP A 12 -1.87 -22.24 -18.60
CA ASP A 12 -2.47 -21.09 -19.28
C ASP A 12 -1.39 -20.02 -19.45
N ARG A 13 -0.77 -20.01 -20.64
CA ARG A 13 0.14 -18.97 -21.14
C ARG A 13 -0.58 -17.63 -21.35
N SER A 14 -1.30 -17.17 -20.33
CA SER A 14 -1.54 -15.77 -20.06
C SER A 14 -0.43 -15.32 -19.09
N PRO A 15 0.73 -14.81 -19.57
CA PRO A 15 1.70 -14.11 -18.73
C PRO A 15 1.16 -12.73 -18.24
N THR A 16 -0.16 -12.54 -18.31
CA THR A 16 -0.85 -11.26 -18.31
C THR A 16 -1.57 -10.93 -17.00
N CYS A 17 -1.53 -11.77 -15.96
CA CYS A 17 -2.19 -11.49 -14.69
C CYS A 17 -1.17 -11.33 -13.55
N SER A 18 -0.49 -10.18 -13.49
CA SER A 18 0.36 -9.81 -12.35
C SER A 18 -0.47 -9.07 -11.30
N SER A 19 -0.06 -9.10 -10.02
CA SER A 19 -0.70 -8.27 -8.97
C SER A 19 -0.78 -6.79 -9.37
N ARG A 20 0.19 -6.31 -10.18
CA ARG A 20 0.17 -4.99 -10.80
C ARG A 20 -1.03 -4.81 -11.74
N LYS A 21 -1.18 -5.68 -12.74
CA LYS A 21 -2.29 -5.60 -13.70
C LYS A 21 -3.64 -5.76 -13.02
N ILE A 22 -3.77 -6.70 -12.08
CA ILE A 22 -5.00 -6.90 -11.31
C ILE A 22 -5.33 -5.62 -10.51
N ALA A 23 -4.35 -5.04 -9.81
CA ALA A 23 -4.59 -3.82 -9.04
C ALA A 23 -4.96 -2.63 -9.94
N ASP A 24 -4.28 -2.47 -11.08
CA ASP A 24 -4.57 -1.39 -12.03
C ASP A 24 -6.01 -1.51 -12.57
N GLU A 25 -6.51 -2.73 -12.83
CA GLU A 25 -7.91 -2.99 -13.22
C GLU A 25 -8.90 -2.85 -12.05
N MET A 26 -8.53 -3.26 -10.82
CA MET A 26 -9.39 -3.15 -9.63
C MET A 26 -9.51 -1.72 -9.10
N PHE A 27 -8.52 -0.87 -9.36
CA PHE A 27 -8.43 0.46 -8.79
C PHE A 27 -9.64 1.34 -9.12
N PRO A 28 -10.11 1.46 -10.38
CA PRO A 28 -11.35 2.18 -10.69
C PRO A 28 -12.56 1.65 -9.94
N PHE A 29 -12.68 0.34 -9.71
CA PHE A 29 -13.78 -0.23 -8.93
C PHE A 29 -13.70 0.20 -7.46
N MET A 30 -12.50 0.16 -6.87
CA MET A 30 -12.26 0.58 -5.49
C MET A 30 -12.69 2.03 -5.23
N LEU A 31 -12.39 2.94 -6.17
CA LEU A 31 -12.81 4.35 -6.09
C LEU A 31 -14.33 4.55 -6.11
N ASN A 32 -15.06 3.61 -6.71
CA ASN A 32 -16.51 3.69 -6.87
C ASN A 32 -17.29 2.99 -5.76
N ILE A 33 -16.63 2.31 -4.81
CA ILE A 33 -17.31 1.69 -3.66
C ILE A 33 -17.71 2.81 -2.68
N PRO A 34 -19.01 3.05 -2.45
CA PRO A 34 -19.45 4.20 -1.65
C PRO A 34 -19.28 3.96 -0.15
N LEU A 35 -19.52 2.72 0.32
CA LEU A 35 -19.52 2.40 1.74
C LEU A 35 -18.13 2.00 2.22
N ARG A 36 -17.69 2.66 3.30
CA ARG A 36 -16.44 2.34 4.00
C ARG A 36 -16.33 0.86 4.40
N SER A 37 -17.40 0.29 4.95
CA SER A 37 -17.40 -1.13 5.37
C SER A 37 -17.15 -2.09 4.21
N GLN A 38 -17.64 -1.78 3.01
CA GLN A 38 -17.39 -2.59 1.81
C GLN A 38 -15.94 -2.50 1.37
N ARG A 39 -15.35 -1.29 1.40
CA ARG A 39 -13.92 -1.08 1.11
C ARG A 39 -13.03 -1.81 2.10
N GLU A 40 -13.35 -1.76 3.39
CA GLU A 40 -12.66 -2.47 4.45
C GLU A 40 -12.74 -3.99 4.26
N VAL A 41 -13.92 -4.54 3.98
CA VAL A 41 -14.09 -5.98 3.71
C VAL A 41 -13.28 -6.40 2.48
N LEU A 42 -13.31 -5.62 1.41
CA LEU A 42 -12.54 -5.90 0.20
C LEU A 42 -11.04 -5.99 0.52
N LEU A 43 -10.48 -4.99 1.19
CA LEU A 43 -9.05 -4.96 1.51
C LEU A 43 -8.65 -6.04 2.54
N ASN A 44 -9.49 -6.31 3.54
CA ASN A 44 -9.19 -7.29 4.58
C ASN A 44 -9.30 -8.74 4.09
N THR A 45 -10.13 -9.01 3.08
CA THR A 45 -10.29 -10.35 2.49
C THR A 45 -9.26 -10.66 1.40
N MET A 46 -8.45 -9.68 0.96
CA MET A 46 -7.35 -9.94 0.03
C MET A 46 -6.24 -10.79 0.67
N GLU A 47 -6.16 -12.06 0.27
CA GLU A 47 -5.11 -13.00 0.70
C GLU A 47 -3.73 -12.61 0.17
N SER A 48 -3.66 -12.03 -1.03
CA SER A 48 -2.40 -11.61 -1.64
C SER A 48 -1.93 -10.28 -1.05
N HIS A 49 -0.96 -10.33 -0.14
CA HIS A 49 -0.29 -9.13 0.39
C HIS A 49 0.33 -8.26 -0.71
N LEU A 50 0.83 -8.86 -1.79
CA LEU A 50 1.38 -8.12 -2.92
C LEU A 50 0.28 -7.33 -3.67
N LEU A 51 -0.86 -7.97 -3.94
CA LEU A 51 -2.00 -7.30 -4.55
C LEU A 51 -2.54 -6.18 -3.66
N ARG A 52 -2.71 -6.45 -2.36
CA ARG A 52 -3.19 -5.47 -1.40
C ARG A 52 -2.22 -4.29 -1.28
N CYS A 53 -0.93 -4.56 -1.21
CA CYS A 53 0.12 -3.54 -1.20
C CYS A 53 0.04 -2.65 -2.45
N ARG A 54 -0.15 -3.24 -3.63
CA ARG A 54 -0.26 -2.49 -4.89
C ARG A 54 -1.51 -1.63 -4.97
N LEU A 55 -2.66 -2.19 -4.60
CA LEU A 55 -3.92 -1.45 -4.65
C LEU A 55 -3.89 -0.26 -3.67
N LEU A 56 -3.35 -0.47 -2.47
CA LEU A 56 -3.14 0.60 -1.49
C LEU A 56 -2.14 1.65 -2.01
N GLU A 57 -1.03 1.24 -2.62
CA GLU A 57 -0.10 2.15 -3.28
C GLU A 57 -0.82 3.06 -4.30
N LEU A 58 -1.67 2.51 -5.16
CA LEU A 58 -2.46 3.29 -6.12
C LEU A 58 -3.42 4.28 -5.44
N LEU A 59 -4.07 3.87 -4.34
CA LEU A 59 -4.96 4.74 -3.55
C LEU A 59 -4.23 5.92 -2.91
N PHE A 60 -3.07 5.66 -2.31
CA PHE A 60 -2.23 6.71 -1.73
C PHE A 60 -1.66 7.63 -2.81
N GLN A 61 -1.17 7.06 -3.92
CA GLN A 61 -0.67 7.82 -5.05
C GLN A 61 -1.72 8.77 -5.63
N HIS A 62 -2.96 8.30 -5.78
CA HIS A 62 -4.08 9.11 -6.28
C HIS A 62 -4.49 10.24 -5.31
N SER A 63 -4.16 10.09 -4.02
CA SER A 63 -4.54 11.06 -2.98
C SER A 63 -3.41 12.04 -2.63
N CYS A 64 -2.23 11.85 -3.22
CA CYS A 64 -1.13 12.79 -3.14
C CYS A 64 -1.20 13.81 -4.30
N ASP A 65 -0.98 15.08 -3.99
CA ASP A 65 -0.93 16.15 -4.99
C ASP A 65 0.27 16.00 -5.93
N VAL A 66 1.37 15.46 -5.41
CA VAL A 66 2.61 15.23 -6.13
C VAL A 66 2.83 13.72 -6.27
N PRO A 67 2.64 13.13 -7.47
CA PRO A 67 2.83 11.70 -7.67
C PRO A 67 4.31 11.31 -7.62
N SER A 68 4.64 10.28 -6.84
CA SER A 68 5.97 9.65 -6.83
C SER A 68 6.04 8.51 -7.84
N ASN A 69 6.98 8.58 -8.78
CA ASN A 69 7.25 7.50 -9.75
C ASN A 69 8.18 6.41 -9.20
N SER A 70 8.63 6.53 -7.95
CA SER A 70 9.47 5.54 -7.28
C SER A 70 8.74 4.20 -7.15
N PRO A 71 9.43 3.04 -7.22
CA PRO A 71 8.83 1.77 -6.83
C PRO A 71 8.39 1.78 -5.35
N MET A 72 7.55 0.82 -4.99
CA MET A 72 7.07 0.69 -3.61
C MET A 72 8.22 0.34 -2.66
N CYS A 73 8.57 1.26 -1.76
CA CYS A 73 9.57 1.12 -0.71
C CYS A 73 9.15 1.90 0.55
N LEU A 74 9.91 1.77 1.64
CA LEU A 74 9.61 2.49 2.89
C LEU A 74 9.65 4.01 2.70
N ASP A 75 10.60 4.53 1.91
CA ASP A 75 10.70 5.97 1.61
C ASP A 75 9.42 6.48 0.93
N LYS A 76 8.86 5.70 0.00
CA LYS A 76 7.60 6.02 -0.66
C LYS A 76 6.42 6.01 0.32
N ILE A 77 6.41 5.12 1.31
CA ILE A 77 5.37 5.12 2.36
C ILE A 77 5.48 6.38 3.23
N LEU A 78 6.69 6.77 3.63
CA LEU A 78 6.92 8.01 4.38
C LEU A 78 6.58 9.25 3.53
N TYR A 79 6.83 9.19 2.23
CA TYR A 79 6.42 10.22 1.29
C TYR A 79 4.89 10.37 1.26
N PHE A 80 4.13 9.27 1.20
CA PHE A 80 2.67 9.32 1.29
C PHE A 80 2.22 9.92 2.61
N LEU A 81 2.86 9.56 3.72
CA LEU A 81 2.57 10.18 5.02
C LEU A 81 2.74 11.70 4.98
N SER A 82 3.77 12.25 4.32
CA SER A 82 3.95 13.70 4.21
C SER A 82 3.01 14.40 3.23
N HIS A 83 2.53 13.71 2.19
CA HIS A 83 1.87 14.37 1.05
C HIS A 83 0.45 13.89 0.75
N CYS A 84 -0.08 12.90 1.47
CA CYS A 84 -1.47 12.53 1.30
C CYS A 84 -2.39 13.60 1.86
N SER A 85 -3.28 14.08 1.01
CA SER A 85 -4.49 14.75 1.43
C SER A 85 -5.56 13.71 1.81
N VAL A 86 -6.65 14.14 2.44
CA VAL A 86 -7.73 13.25 2.87
C VAL A 86 -8.13 12.33 1.72
N LEU A 87 -7.85 11.04 1.93
CA LEU A 87 -7.88 9.98 0.93
C LEU A 87 -9.28 9.90 0.34
N LEU A 88 -9.44 10.47 -0.85
CA LEU A 88 -10.62 10.39 -1.71
C LEU A 88 -11.81 11.25 -1.25
N HIS A 89 -12.30 12.07 -2.18
CA HIS A 89 -13.60 12.71 -2.08
C HIS A 89 -14.68 11.68 -2.41
N PHE A 90 -14.84 10.67 -1.54
CA PHE A 90 -16.00 9.79 -1.63
C PHE A 90 -17.25 10.66 -1.56
N LYS A 91 -18.25 10.40 -2.42
CA LYS A 91 -19.51 11.16 -2.51
C LYS A 91 -20.38 11.11 -1.23
N ASP A 92 -19.84 10.57 -0.15
CA ASP A 92 -20.51 10.41 1.12
C ASP A 92 -20.24 11.63 2.03
N GLU A 93 -21.27 12.08 2.74
CA GLU A 93 -21.23 13.19 3.71
C GLU A 93 -20.52 12.78 5.01
N THR A 94 -19.44 12.01 4.89
CA THR A 94 -18.61 11.54 6.00
C THR A 94 -17.85 12.70 6.62
N ALA A 95 -17.84 12.73 7.95
CA ALA A 95 -17.10 13.74 8.70
C ALA A 95 -15.59 13.63 8.39
N THR A 96 -14.89 14.75 8.33
CA THR A 96 -13.45 14.80 7.99
C THR A 96 -12.62 13.82 8.82
N TRP A 97 -12.88 13.71 10.12
CA TRP A 97 -12.15 12.78 10.99
C TRP A 97 -12.36 11.30 10.62
N GLN A 98 -13.53 10.91 10.10
CA GLN A 98 -13.80 9.53 9.68
C GLN A 98 -12.98 9.15 8.44
N ARG A 99 -12.72 10.14 7.58
CA ARG A 99 -11.87 9.95 6.39
C ARG A 99 -10.41 9.81 6.78
N TRP A 100 -9.94 10.59 7.76
CA TRP A 100 -8.62 10.39 8.37
C TRP A 100 -8.50 9.02 9.06
N ASP A 101 -9.53 8.59 9.77
CA ASP A 101 -9.57 7.28 10.42
C ASP A 101 -9.48 6.12 9.40
N GLU A 102 -10.15 6.26 8.26
CA GLU A 102 -10.06 5.32 7.14
C GLU A 102 -8.67 5.35 6.47
N MET A 103 -8.10 6.54 6.25
CA MET A 103 -6.74 6.68 5.70
C MET A 103 -5.69 6.02 6.61
N LEU A 104 -5.77 6.21 7.93
CA LEU A 104 -4.89 5.54 8.89
C LEU A 104 -5.05 4.01 8.84
N GLN A 105 -6.28 3.52 8.67
CA GLN A 105 -6.52 2.08 8.48
C GLN A 105 -5.81 1.54 7.24
N TYR A 106 -5.88 2.27 6.13
CA TYR A 106 -5.23 1.89 4.88
C TYR A 106 -3.71 1.92 4.99
N LEU A 107 -3.16 2.89 5.73
CA LEU A 107 -1.73 2.98 5.99
C LEU A 107 -1.25 1.77 6.80
N SER A 108 -1.96 1.39 7.86
CA SER A 108 -1.64 0.20 8.65
C SER A 108 -1.67 -1.06 7.78
N LEU A 109 -2.68 -1.22 6.93
CA LEU A 109 -2.76 -2.33 5.99
C LEU A 109 -1.61 -2.32 4.98
N LEU A 110 -1.18 -1.14 4.52
CA LEU A 110 -0.07 -0.98 3.58
C LEU A 110 1.25 -1.40 4.23
N LEU A 111 1.55 -0.90 5.43
CA LEU A 111 2.74 -1.25 6.20
C LEU A 111 2.80 -2.75 6.51
N MET A 112 1.68 -3.34 6.96
CA MET A 112 1.59 -4.78 7.21
C MET A 112 1.82 -5.59 5.92
N SER A 113 1.22 -5.18 4.81
CA SER A 113 1.36 -5.89 3.53
C SER A 113 2.76 -5.75 2.96
N TYR A 114 3.35 -4.55 3.04
CA TYR A 114 4.72 -4.27 2.65
C TYR A 114 5.70 -5.13 3.43
N ARG A 115 5.59 -5.14 4.78
CA ARG A 115 6.43 -5.98 5.64
C ARG A 115 6.33 -7.46 5.26
N ASN A 116 5.12 -7.98 5.04
CA ASN A 116 4.94 -9.38 4.63
C ASN A 116 5.57 -9.67 3.27
N VAL A 117 5.45 -8.75 2.30
CA VAL A 117 6.05 -8.90 0.96
C VAL A 117 7.58 -8.90 1.05
N ILE A 118 8.18 -7.96 1.79
CA ILE A 118 9.62 -7.86 1.99
C ILE A 118 10.17 -9.09 2.72
N LEU A 119 9.51 -9.54 3.78
CA LEU A 119 9.93 -10.73 4.55
C LEU A 119 9.79 -12.03 3.75
N ALA A 120 8.69 -12.19 2.99
CA ALA A 120 8.45 -13.40 2.21
C ALA A 120 9.33 -13.48 0.95
N PHE A 121 9.75 -12.34 0.41
CA PHE A 121 10.52 -12.26 -0.82
C PHE A 121 11.60 -11.15 -0.71
N PRO A 122 12.84 -11.51 -0.34
CA PRO A 122 13.96 -10.56 -0.21
C PRO A 122 14.37 -9.87 -1.54
N LEU A 123 13.71 -10.22 -2.64
CA LEU A 123 13.85 -9.66 -3.98
C LEU A 123 12.58 -8.90 -4.40
N ALA A 124 11.90 -8.26 -3.45
CA ALA A 124 10.57 -7.67 -3.65
C ALA A 124 10.48 -6.64 -4.79
N GLU A 125 11.59 -6.00 -5.15
CA GLU A 125 11.68 -5.16 -6.35
C GLU A 125 11.23 -5.91 -7.62
N HIS A 126 11.53 -7.21 -7.72
CA HIS A 126 11.17 -8.04 -8.87
C HIS A 126 9.73 -8.56 -8.81
N LEU A 127 9.01 -8.41 -7.69
CA LEU A 127 7.58 -8.76 -7.63
C LEU A 127 6.71 -7.75 -8.40
N TRP A 128 7.25 -6.57 -8.64
CA TRP A 128 6.63 -5.51 -9.44
C TRP A 128 6.87 -5.67 -10.95
N SER A 129 7.81 -6.55 -11.35
CA SER A 129 8.09 -6.91 -12.75
C SER A 129 7.34 -8.18 -13.17
N SER A 130 7.24 -8.44 -14.47
CA SER A 130 6.52 -9.61 -14.97
C SER A 130 7.21 -10.92 -14.51
N LEU A 131 6.48 -12.04 -14.50
CA LEU A 131 7.09 -13.36 -14.20
C LEU A 131 8.23 -13.69 -15.17
N SER A 132 8.15 -13.19 -16.42
CA SER A 132 9.21 -13.36 -17.42
C SER A 132 10.50 -12.65 -16.99
N ASP A 133 10.40 -11.40 -16.54
CA ASP A 133 11.55 -10.61 -16.08
C ASP A 133 12.18 -11.21 -14.80
N ARG A 134 11.34 -11.84 -13.96
CA ARG A 134 11.78 -12.54 -12.74
C ARG A 134 12.57 -13.81 -13.03
N MET A 135 12.18 -14.56 -14.05
CA MET A 135 12.76 -15.87 -14.34
C MET A 135 14.23 -15.71 -14.78
N ASP A 136 14.53 -14.68 -15.57
CA ASP A 136 15.90 -14.37 -15.98
C ASP A 136 16.81 -13.99 -14.80
N LEU A 137 16.30 -13.22 -13.83
CA LEU A 137 17.06 -12.79 -12.65
C LEU A 137 17.29 -13.93 -11.64
N ILE A 138 16.32 -14.82 -11.49
CA ILE A 138 16.43 -16.04 -10.67
C ILE A 138 17.46 -17.01 -11.29
N VAL A 139 17.39 -17.20 -12.62
CA VAL A 139 18.35 -18.04 -13.36
C VAL A 139 19.77 -17.48 -13.27
N GLN A 140 19.92 -16.15 -13.25
CA GLN A 140 21.23 -15.49 -13.13
C GLN A 140 21.79 -15.41 -11.70
N LYS A 141 21.08 -15.91 -10.66
CA LYS A 141 21.45 -15.76 -9.24
C LYS A 141 21.84 -14.31 -8.89
N ALA A 142 21.15 -13.34 -9.47
CA ALA A 142 21.43 -11.94 -9.22
C ALA A 142 21.22 -11.63 -7.73
N LYS A 143 22.23 -11.00 -7.08
CA LYS A 143 22.06 -10.51 -5.70
C LYS A 143 20.97 -9.43 -5.68
N PRO A 144 20.15 -9.37 -4.61
CA PRO A 144 19.26 -8.23 -4.40
C PRO A 144 20.08 -6.95 -4.50
N ARG A 145 19.66 -6.03 -5.37
CA ARG A 145 20.28 -4.71 -5.42
C ARG A 145 19.90 -4.03 -4.10
N HIS A 146 20.90 -3.66 -3.29
CA HIS A 146 20.66 -2.77 -2.17
C HIS A 146 20.16 -1.45 -2.76
N GLN A 147 18.92 -1.08 -2.47
CA GLN A 147 18.34 0.15 -2.96
C GLN A 147 18.85 1.29 -2.05
N GLU A 148 19.24 2.43 -2.61
CA GLU A 148 19.63 3.61 -1.81
C GLU A 148 18.50 4.10 -0.89
N SER A 149 17.24 3.73 -1.19
CA SER A 149 16.07 3.97 -0.34
C SER A 149 16.04 3.15 0.97
N ASP A 150 17.01 2.25 1.19
CA ASP A 150 17.18 1.54 2.46
C ASP A 150 17.87 2.38 3.55
N ASN A 151 18.40 3.56 3.21
CA ASN A 151 19.09 4.46 4.15
C ASN A 151 18.13 5.40 4.89
N ILE A 152 17.02 4.89 5.40
CA ILE A 152 16.09 5.67 6.23
C ILE A 152 16.51 5.51 7.69
N SER A 153 16.87 6.61 8.34
CA SER A 153 17.19 6.58 9.76
C SER A 153 15.89 6.57 10.59
N PRO A 154 15.94 6.04 11.83
CA PRO A 154 14.83 6.17 12.76
C PRO A 154 14.41 7.63 13.02
N LEU A 155 15.37 8.56 12.93
CA LEU A 155 15.10 9.99 13.06
C LEU A 155 14.26 10.53 11.88
N ASP A 156 14.51 10.06 10.67
CA ASP A 156 13.72 10.46 9.49
C ASP A 156 12.26 9.99 9.64
N ILE A 157 12.05 8.76 10.14
CA ILE A 157 10.72 8.23 10.43
C ILE A 157 10.02 9.10 11.49
N GLN A 158 10.71 9.41 12.59
CA GLN A 158 10.16 10.22 13.67
C GLN A 158 9.75 11.61 13.17
N LEU A 159 10.63 12.31 12.44
CA LEU A 159 10.35 13.64 11.90
C LEU A 159 9.14 13.61 10.95
N LYS A 160 9.02 12.58 10.11
CA LYS A 160 7.88 12.40 9.20
C LYS A 160 6.57 12.12 9.94
N MET A 161 6.63 11.35 11.02
CA MET A 161 5.47 11.08 11.88
C MET A 161 5.03 12.31 12.66
N GLU A 162 5.97 13.12 13.16
CA GLU A 162 5.67 14.38 13.84
C GLU A 162 5.04 15.41 12.89
N ASP A 163 5.60 15.58 11.69
CA ASP A 163 5.04 16.41 10.62
C ASP A 163 3.62 15.97 10.23
N PHE A 164 3.43 14.67 10.00
CA PHE A 164 2.11 14.09 9.72
C PHE A 164 1.11 14.36 10.85
N THR A 165 1.52 14.16 12.10
CA THR A 165 0.66 14.41 13.26
C THR A 165 0.31 15.89 13.35
N GLY A 166 1.27 16.79 13.17
CA GLY A 166 1.05 18.24 13.18
C GLY A 166 0.00 18.68 12.16
N ARG A 167 0.07 18.19 10.91
CA ARG A 167 -0.95 18.49 9.91
C ARG A 167 -2.33 17.94 10.27
N MET A 168 -2.39 16.73 10.83
CA MET A 168 -3.67 16.21 11.34
C MET A 168 -4.24 17.08 12.46
N GLN A 169 -3.40 17.64 13.33
CA GLN A 169 -3.84 18.55 14.39
C GLN A 169 -4.42 19.85 13.82
N GLU A 170 -3.83 20.40 12.77
CA GLU A 170 -4.34 21.59 12.11
C GLU A 170 -5.72 21.35 11.47
N VAL A 171 -5.96 20.14 10.93
CA VAL A 171 -7.22 19.80 10.25
C VAL A 171 -8.32 19.33 11.21
N LEU A 172 -7.99 18.52 12.22
CA LEU A 172 -8.95 17.90 13.13
C LEU A 172 -9.11 18.64 14.46
N GLY A 173 -8.15 19.51 14.80
CA GLY A 173 -8.05 20.12 16.13
C GLY A 173 -7.57 19.13 17.19
N GLN A 174 -7.54 19.61 18.44
CA GLN A 174 -7.26 18.82 19.64
C GLN A 174 -8.44 18.95 20.63
N PRO A 175 -8.79 17.88 21.37
CA PRO A 175 -8.21 16.54 21.33
C PRO A 175 -8.61 15.75 20.07
N PHE A 176 -7.76 14.80 19.63
CA PHE A 176 -8.13 13.87 18.57
C PHE A 176 -9.30 12.97 18.99
N PRO A 177 -10.18 12.57 18.05
CA PRO A 177 -11.17 11.53 18.31
C PRO A 177 -10.51 10.23 18.77
N PRO A 178 -11.09 9.47 19.72
CA PRO A 178 -10.48 8.24 20.25
C PRO A 178 -10.01 7.22 19.19
N PRO A 179 -10.77 6.95 18.11
CA PRO A 179 -10.32 6.01 17.06
C PRO A 179 -9.03 6.43 16.35
N ILE A 180 -8.86 7.74 16.18
CA ILE A 180 -7.64 8.32 15.58
C ILE A 180 -6.47 8.14 16.53
N GLN A 181 -6.68 8.44 17.81
CA GLN A 181 -5.63 8.39 18.83
C GLN A 181 -5.09 6.96 19.01
N GLU A 182 -5.98 5.95 19.00
CA GLU A 182 -5.60 4.54 19.06
C GLU A 182 -4.74 4.13 17.86
N LYS A 183 -5.14 4.50 16.64
CA LYS A 183 -4.38 4.16 15.43
C LYS A 183 -3.03 4.87 15.35
N LEU A 184 -2.96 6.13 15.77
CA LEU A 184 -1.69 6.87 15.84
C LEU A 184 -0.71 6.21 16.81
N PHE A 185 -1.20 5.78 17.98
CA PHE A 185 -0.38 5.05 18.94
C PHE A 185 0.17 3.74 18.38
N MET A 186 -0.62 3.02 17.57
CA MET A 186 -0.20 1.76 16.95
C MET A 186 0.79 1.93 15.78
N LEU A 187 0.92 3.14 15.22
CA LEU A 187 1.84 3.46 14.13
C LEU A 187 3.23 3.94 14.62
N GLN A 188 3.34 4.32 15.89
CA GLN A 188 4.59 4.71 16.56
C GLN A 188 5.37 3.49 17.06
#